data_AF-A0A656K0W0-F1
#
_entry.id   AF-A0A656K0W0-F1
#
_cell.length_a   1.000
_cell.length_b   1.000
_cell.length_c   1.000
_cell.angle_alpha   90.00
_cell.angle_beta   90.00
_cell.angle_gamma   90.00
#
_symmetry.space_group_name_H-M   'P 1'
#
loop_
_entity.id
_entity.type
_entity.pdbx_description
1 polymer ?
#
loop_
_entity_poly.entity_id
_entity_poly.type
_entity_poly.pdbx_seq_one_letter_code
_entity_poly.pdbx_strand_id
1 'polypeptide(L)'
;SGIDRELIDRQGPQQWPFPTGASVGTSRLYLDGIFPTASGRAQFLAEPYIAARELRDAQYPLTLNTGRLRDQWHGMSRTGTAARLFGHVSEALLSLNPQEMLGHDLQNGDLVKLISRRGELLLPVSSDDSVVAGQAFLPMHWGDRFLKGGVNVLTQPAFDPVSKQPELKHSGVRIEKARLPWQFFALIEGNVQQHMERLRPLCEAFTYLSMGLIGRERPALVVRAASTEAPDSTLLQHIDSLLNLDDGPVMAYDDPKRSIGKRVRIDNGRITAIRLAGETLAQHWLQTLWLEERVDTALRRWLLAPLSSEPGKDSTLPRDKTLCNCMNVSQSAVVSGIERGLDLNQLKTQLGCGTQCGSCVPEIKRLINAVAVTE
;
A
#
# COMPACT_ATOMS: atom_id res chain seq x y z
N SER A 1 -30.85 -4.51 -29.74
CA SER A 1 -29.68 -3.64 -30.00
C SER A 1 -29.23 -3.92 -31.42
N GLY A 2 -28.93 -2.89 -32.21
CA GLY A 2 -28.28 -2.99 -33.52
C GLY A 2 -26.75 -3.09 -33.44
N ILE A 3 -26.19 -3.13 -32.22
CA ILE A 3 -24.76 -3.42 -32.03
C ILE A 3 -24.52 -4.90 -32.26
N ASP A 4 -23.68 -5.21 -33.24
CA ASP A 4 -23.09 -6.52 -33.47
C ASP A 4 -21.55 -6.46 -33.42
N ARG A 5 -20.91 -7.61 -33.59
CA ARG A 5 -19.45 -7.72 -33.53
C ARG A 5 -18.78 -7.01 -34.72
N GLU A 6 -19.32 -7.18 -35.92
CA GLU A 6 -18.75 -6.61 -37.13
C GLU A 6 -18.74 -5.07 -37.09
N LEU A 7 -19.80 -4.47 -36.55
CA LEU A 7 -19.90 -3.04 -36.30
C LEU A 7 -18.82 -2.57 -35.33
N ILE A 8 -18.62 -3.28 -34.21
CA ILE A 8 -17.59 -2.94 -33.23
C ILE A 8 -16.20 -3.07 -33.83
N ASP A 9 -15.94 -4.13 -34.60
CA ASP A 9 -14.63 -4.36 -35.23
C ASP A 9 -14.30 -3.26 -36.25
N ARG A 10 -15.31 -2.78 -36.98
CA ARG A 10 -15.15 -1.75 -38.02
C ARG A 10 -15.11 -0.32 -37.47
N GLN A 11 -15.98 0.00 -36.51
CA GLN A 11 -16.22 1.39 -36.06
C GLN A 11 -15.85 1.64 -34.59
N GLY A 12 -15.45 0.60 -33.86
CA GLY A 12 -15.12 0.68 -32.45
C GLY A 12 -16.36 0.71 -31.53
N PRO A 13 -16.16 1.02 -30.23
CA PRO A 13 -17.22 0.97 -29.24
C PRO A 13 -18.34 1.97 -29.53
N GLN A 14 -19.59 1.50 -29.43
CA GLN A 14 -20.78 2.31 -29.67
C GLN A 14 -21.49 2.65 -28.35
N GLN A 15 -22.05 3.87 -28.29
CA GLN A 15 -22.84 4.31 -27.13
C GLN A 15 -24.24 3.68 -27.18
N TRP A 16 -24.61 2.93 -26.15
CA TRP A 16 -25.99 2.47 -25.98
C TRP A 16 -26.88 3.63 -25.48
N PRO A 17 -28.19 3.65 -25.80
CA PRO A 17 -28.91 2.74 -26.68
C PRO A 17 -28.51 2.86 -28.16
N PHE A 18 -28.59 1.74 -28.86
CA PHE A 18 -28.31 1.62 -30.30
C PHE A 18 -29.35 0.66 -30.90
N PRO A 19 -30.51 1.15 -31.37
CA PRO A 19 -31.58 0.31 -31.90
C PRO A 19 -31.21 -0.30 -33.27
N THR A 20 -31.92 -1.34 -33.70
CA THR A 20 -31.70 -1.98 -35.00
C THR A 20 -31.93 -0.97 -36.13
N GLY A 21 -30.98 -0.89 -37.07
CA GLY A 21 -31.02 0.08 -38.17
C GLY A 21 -30.46 1.47 -37.83
N ALA A 22 -30.07 1.72 -36.58
CA ALA A 22 -29.35 2.95 -36.24
C ALA A 22 -27.93 2.93 -36.85
N SER A 23 -27.50 4.09 -37.35
CA SER A 23 -26.14 4.30 -37.84
C SER A 23 -25.20 4.90 -36.79
N VAL A 24 -25.75 5.47 -35.71
CA VAL A 24 -25.00 6.12 -34.62
C VAL A 24 -25.69 5.81 -33.28
N GLY A 25 -24.89 5.62 -32.23
CA GLY A 25 -25.37 5.42 -30.86
C GLY A 25 -25.94 6.67 -30.21
N THR A 26 -26.61 6.50 -29.07
CA THR A 26 -27.24 7.61 -28.35
C THR A 26 -26.24 8.25 -27.39
N SER A 27 -25.74 9.44 -27.73
CA SER A 27 -24.72 10.10 -26.89
C SER A 27 -25.25 10.68 -25.59
N ARG A 28 -26.53 11.08 -25.54
CA ARG A 28 -27.20 11.65 -24.35
C ARG A 28 -28.64 11.15 -24.29
N LEU A 29 -29.08 10.76 -23.10
CA LEU A 29 -30.46 10.36 -22.85
C LEU A 29 -31.34 11.58 -22.51
N TYR A 30 -32.65 11.45 -22.77
CA TYR A 30 -33.72 12.36 -22.29
C TYR A 30 -33.64 13.82 -22.79
N LEU A 31 -33.06 14.05 -23.98
CA LEU A 31 -33.00 15.39 -24.60
C LEU A 31 -34.39 15.95 -24.97
N ASP A 32 -35.37 15.07 -25.11
CA ASP A 32 -36.79 15.37 -25.34
C ASP A 32 -37.57 15.63 -24.05
N GLY A 33 -36.93 15.50 -22.88
CA GLY A 33 -37.58 15.63 -21.59
C GLY A 33 -38.47 14.44 -21.20
N ILE A 34 -38.39 13.31 -21.91
CA ILE A 34 -39.17 12.10 -21.62
C ILE A 34 -38.33 11.14 -20.77
N PHE A 35 -38.65 11.07 -19.48
CA PHE A 35 -37.96 10.22 -18.50
C PHE A 35 -38.57 8.80 -18.44
N PRO A 36 -37.83 7.78 -17.97
CA PRO A 36 -38.30 6.40 -17.93
C PRO A 36 -39.25 6.16 -16.73
N THR A 37 -40.33 6.94 -16.66
CA THR A 37 -41.39 6.83 -15.66
C THR A 37 -42.73 6.67 -16.36
N ALA A 38 -43.74 6.13 -15.68
CA ALA A 38 -45.08 5.95 -16.27
C ALA A 38 -45.71 7.26 -16.79
N SER A 39 -45.29 8.41 -16.26
CA SER A 39 -45.78 9.74 -16.68
C SER A 39 -44.91 10.44 -17.71
N GLY A 40 -43.74 9.87 -18.06
CA GLY A 40 -42.72 10.53 -18.89
C GLY A 40 -41.99 11.69 -18.21
N ARG A 41 -42.30 12.04 -16.95
CA ARG A 41 -41.68 13.16 -16.21
C ARG A 41 -40.66 12.66 -15.20
N ALA A 42 -39.62 13.46 -14.94
CA ALA A 42 -38.69 13.24 -13.83
C ALA A 42 -39.42 13.30 -12.49
N GLN A 43 -39.00 12.46 -11.54
CA GLN A 43 -39.56 12.42 -10.19
C GLN A 43 -38.54 12.98 -9.22
N PHE A 44 -38.92 14.03 -8.49
CA PHE A 44 -38.11 14.57 -7.41
C PHE A 44 -38.33 13.72 -6.15
N LEU A 45 -37.23 13.33 -5.51
CA LEU A 45 -37.23 12.61 -4.24
C LEU A 45 -36.56 13.51 -3.19
N ALA A 46 -37.31 13.85 -2.15
CA ALA A 46 -36.82 14.62 -1.00
C ALA A 46 -36.80 13.72 0.23
N GLU A 47 -35.80 12.85 0.31
CA GLU A 47 -35.66 11.96 1.46
C GLU A 47 -35.04 12.70 2.65
N PRO A 48 -35.53 12.46 3.88
CA PRO A 48 -34.91 13.01 5.07
C PRO A 48 -33.52 12.40 5.26
N TYR A 49 -32.62 13.15 5.91
CA TYR A 49 -31.33 12.63 6.30
C TYR A 49 -31.49 11.42 7.24
N ILE A 50 -30.72 10.37 6.97
CA ILE A 50 -30.60 9.18 7.82
C ILE A 50 -29.12 9.03 8.16
N ALA A 51 -28.82 8.94 9.46
CA ALA A 51 -27.46 8.72 9.92
C ALA A 51 -26.96 7.31 9.56
N ALA A 52 -25.63 7.16 9.52
CA ALA A 52 -25.01 5.84 9.39
C ALA A 52 -25.52 4.88 10.47
N ARG A 53 -25.64 3.59 10.12
CA ARG A 53 -26.16 2.56 11.02
C ARG A 53 -25.27 2.35 12.24
N GLU A 54 -23.97 2.55 12.05
CA GLU A 54 -22.99 2.52 13.13
C GLU A 54 -22.41 3.92 13.34
N LEU A 55 -22.41 4.39 14.59
CA LEU A 55 -21.77 5.62 14.99
C LEU A 55 -20.57 5.33 15.90
N ARG A 56 -19.66 6.31 15.97
CA ARG A 56 -18.60 6.34 16.99
C ARG A 56 -19.21 6.58 18.37
N ASP A 57 -18.62 5.98 19.39
CA ASP A 57 -19.00 6.15 20.79
C ASP A 57 -17.75 6.17 21.69
N ALA A 58 -17.94 6.16 23.01
CA ALA A 58 -16.82 6.21 23.95
C ALA A 58 -15.89 4.98 23.87
N GLN A 59 -16.42 3.82 23.43
CA GLN A 59 -15.65 2.59 23.28
C GLN A 59 -14.94 2.53 21.92
N TYR A 60 -15.56 3.09 20.87
CA TYR A 60 -15.06 3.14 19.51
C TYR A 60 -15.03 4.60 19.01
N PRO A 61 -14.04 5.40 19.43
CA PRO A 61 -14.05 6.86 19.29
C PRO A 61 -13.73 7.37 17.88
N LEU A 62 -13.21 6.50 17.00
CA LEU A 62 -12.82 6.85 15.63
C LEU A 62 -13.83 6.31 14.62
N THR A 63 -14.08 7.06 13.56
CA THR A 63 -14.77 6.57 12.37
C THR A 63 -13.75 6.08 11.33
N LEU A 64 -13.81 4.79 10.99
CA LEU A 64 -13.04 4.22 9.90
C LEU A 64 -13.74 4.46 8.56
N ASN A 65 -13.04 5.13 7.65
CA ASN A 65 -13.37 5.17 6.24
C ASN A 65 -12.46 4.21 5.46
N THR A 66 -13.01 3.58 4.43
CA THR A 66 -12.26 2.70 3.52
C THR A 66 -12.24 3.28 2.12
N GLY A 67 -11.16 3.06 1.37
CA GLY A 67 -11.04 3.59 0.02
C GLY A 67 -10.22 2.72 -0.91
N ARG A 68 -9.90 3.29 -2.07
CA ARG A 68 -9.07 2.64 -3.07
C ARG A 68 -7.69 3.29 -3.12
N LEU A 69 -6.67 2.47 -3.35
CA LEU A 69 -5.37 2.89 -3.85
C LEU A 69 -5.45 2.93 -5.36
N ARG A 70 -4.86 3.97 -5.97
CA ARG A 70 -4.82 4.12 -7.43
C ARG A 70 -4.21 2.89 -8.14
N ASP A 71 -3.10 2.38 -7.60
CA ASP A 71 -2.32 1.32 -8.26
C ASP A 71 -2.90 -0.08 -8.07
N GLN A 72 -3.95 -0.20 -7.25
CA GLN A 72 -4.51 -1.49 -6.87
C GLN A 72 -5.94 -1.62 -7.35
N TRP A 73 -6.29 -2.83 -7.77
CA TRP A 73 -7.59 -3.12 -8.39
C TRP A 73 -8.34 -4.14 -7.58
N HIS A 74 -9.43 -3.71 -6.94
CA HIS A 74 -10.29 -4.55 -6.09
C HIS A 74 -9.46 -5.41 -5.11
N GLY A 75 -9.71 -6.71 -4.98
CA GLY A 75 -8.96 -7.58 -4.05
C GLY A 75 -7.52 -7.91 -4.47
N MET A 76 -6.94 -7.15 -5.40
CA MET A 76 -5.57 -7.33 -5.91
C MET A 76 -5.27 -8.70 -6.54
N SER A 77 -6.28 -9.43 -7.02
CA SER A 77 -6.06 -10.77 -7.61
C SER A 77 -5.12 -10.75 -8.83
N ARG A 78 -5.06 -9.62 -9.55
CA ARG A 78 -4.10 -9.37 -10.63
C ARG A 78 -3.03 -8.36 -10.24
N THR A 79 -3.43 -7.21 -9.72
CA THR A 79 -2.50 -6.10 -9.42
C THR A 79 -1.55 -6.43 -8.27
N GLY A 80 -1.96 -7.30 -7.34
CA GLY A 80 -1.13 -7.78 -6.24
C GLY A 80 -0.04 -8.77 -6.64
N THR A 81 0.04 -9.18 -7.91
CA THR A 81 1.12 -10.04 -8.43
C THR A 81 2.23 -9.24 -9.12
N ALA A 82 2.01 -7.96 -9.39
CA ALA A 82 2.94 -7.09 -10.09
C ALA A 82 3.67 -6.16 -9.13
N ALA A 83 4.96 -6.42 -8.88
CA ALA A 83 5.76 -5.66 -7.91
C ALA A 83 5.75 -4.14 -8.14
N ARG A 84 5.75 -3.72 -9.40
CA ARG A 84 5.67 -2.30 -9.78
C ARG A 84 4.45 -1.58 -9.19
N LEU A 85 3.33 -2.28 -8.95
CA LEU A 85 2.10 -1.66 -8.41
C LEU A 85 2.14 -1.42 -6.89
N PHE A 86 3.22 -1.86 -6.22
CA PHE A 86 3.49 -1.58 -4.80
C PHE A 86 4.38 -0.35 -4.60
N GLY A 87 4.80 0.32 -5.68
CA GLY A 87 5.79 1.41 -5.62
C GLY A 87 5.38 2.64 -4.80
N HIS A 88 4.08 2.97 -4.74
CA HIS A 88 3.60 4.08 -3.90
C HIS A 88 3.22 3.65 -2.49
N VAL A 89 2.56 2.50 -2.36
CA VAL A 89 2.11 1.95 -1.08
C VAL A 89 2.46 0.48 -1.09
N SER A 90 3.43 0.10 -0.26
CA SER A 90 3.99 -1.25 -0.24
C SER A 90 3.33 -2.19 0.76
N GLU A 91 2.50 -1.65 1.66
CA GLU A 91 1.79 -2.42 2.69
C GLU A 91 0.51 -1.71 3.16
N ALA A 92 -0.29 -2.44 3.95
CA ALA A 92 -1.47 -1.88 4.60
C ALA A 92 -1.06 -0.91 5.72
N LEU A 93 -1.39 0.37 5.56
CA LEU A 93 -1.11 1.43 6.53
C LEU A 93 -2.41 2.07 6.98
N LEU A 94 -2.59 2.19 8.29
CA LEU A 94 -3.68 2.98 8.88
C LEU A 94 -3.29 4.45 8.87
N SER A 95 -4.00 5.26 8.10
CA SER A 95 -3.77 6.70 8.05
C SER A 95 -4.55 7.40 9.16
N LEU A 96 -3.84 8.19 9.96
CA LEU A 96 -4.38 8.93 11.11
C LEU A 96 -3.95 10.40 11.04
N ASN A 97 -4.79 11.29 11.54
CA ASN A 97 -4.42 12.69 11.70
C ASN A 97 -3.18 12.84 12.63
N PRO A 98 -2.28 13.81 12.41
CA PRO A 98 -1.16 14.06 13.31
C PRO A 98 -1.54 14.25 14.79
N GLN A 99 -2.71 14.85 15.06
CA GLN A 99 -3.21 15.04 16.43
C GLN A 99 -3.64 13.71 17.09
N GLU A 100 -4.24 12.80 16.31
CA GLU A 100 -4.57 11.44 16.78
C GLU A 100 -3.28 10.66 17.09
N MET A 101 -2.27 10.76 16.22
CA MET A 101 -0.96 10.15 16.45
C MET A 101 -0.32 10.64 17.76
N LEU A 102 -0.31 11.96 17.99
CA LEU A 102 0.20 12.58 19.21
C LEU A 102 -0.59 12.15 20.46
N GLY A 103 -1.92 12.16 20.38
CA GLY A 103 -2.79 11.80 21.51
C GLY A 103 -2.63 10.34 21.95
N HIS A 104 -2.17 9.46 21.06
CA HIS A 104 -1.93 8.05 21.32
C HIS A 104 -0.44 7.69 21.50
N ASP A 105 0.48 8.66 21.54
CA ASP A 105 1.94 8.45 21.58
C ASP A 105 2.42 7.49 20.47
N LEU A 106 2.02 7.77 19.24
CA LEU A 106 2.34 6.97 18.06
C LEU A 106 3.28 7.71 17.11
N GLN A 107 4.24 6.96 16.56
CA GLN A 107 5.10 7.39 15.47
C GLN A 107 4.78 6.63 14.18
N ASN A 108 5.19 7.17 13.03
CA ASN A 108 5.05 6.47 11.76
C ASN A 108 5.71 5.08 11.84
N GLY A 109 4.99 4.05 11.43
CA GLY A 109 5.44 2.67 11.48
C GLY A 109 5.16 1.93 12.80
N ASP A 110 4.72 2.62 13.87
CA ASP A 110 4.27 1.95 15.08
C ASP A 110 3.12 1.00 14.76
N LEU A 111 3.13 -0.21 15.35
CA LEU A 111 2.06 -1.18 15.18
C LEU A 111 0.92 -0.90 16.14
N VAL A 112 -0.30 -0.93 15.63
CA VAL A 112 -1.52 -0.84 16.44
C VAL A 112 -2.46 -1.99 16.13
N LYS A 113 -3.23 -2.40 17.14
CA LYS A 113 -4.48 -3.14 16.94
C LYS A 113 -5.56 -2.14 16.59
N LEU A 114 -6.11 -2.26 15.38
CA LEU A 114 -7.31 -1.55 14.96
C LEU A 114 -8.52 -2.44 15.21
N ILE A 115 -9.35 -2.06 16.17
CA ILE A 115 -10.40 -2.92 16.72
C ILE A 115 -11.76 -2.30 16.41
N SER A 116 -12.65 -3.12 15.85
CA SER A 116 -14.06 -2.81 15.63
C SER A 116 -14.96 -3.67 16.52
N ARG A 117 -16.28 -3.54 16.41
CA ARG A 117 -17.25 -4.43 17.08
C ARG A 117 -17.22 -5.88 16.57
N ARG A 118 -16.58 -6.15 15.43
CA ARG A 118 -16.64 -7.44 14.71
C ARG A 118 -15.32 -8.20 14.69
N GLY A 119 -14.21 -7.49 14.86
CA GLY A 119 -12.88 -8.05 14.77
C GLY A 119 -11.80 -6.98 14.80
N GLU A 120 -10.55 -7.42 14.64
CA GLU A 120 -9.37 -6.59 14.74
C GLU A 120 -8.35 -6.88 13.64
N LEU A 121 -7.49 -5.90 13.36
CA LEU A 121 -6.31 -6.05 12.50
C LEU A 121 -5.09 -5.44 13.19
N LEU A 122 -3.92 -6.02 12.98
CA LEU A 122 -2.63 -5.44 13.37
C LEU A 122 -1.99 -4.75 12.18
N LEU A 123 -1.77 -3.44 12.26
CA LEU A 123 -1.31 -2.63 11.14
C LEU A 123 -0.34 -1.54 11.61
N PRO A 124 0.67 -1.17 10.80
CA PRO A 124 1.44 0.03 11.01
C PRO A 124 0.58 1.28 10.79
N VAL A 125 0.85 2.33 11.56
CA VAL A 125 0.21 3.64 11.39
C VAL A 125 1.07 4.60 10.56
N SER A 126 0.39 5.51 9.86
CA SER A 126 1.00 6.62 9.13
C SER A 126 0.25 7.90 9.44
N SER A 127 0.98 8.98 9.69
CA SER A 127 0.45 10.33 9.81
C SER A 127 -0.02 10.83 8.44
N ASP A 128 -1.22 11.41 8.39
CA ASP A 128 -1.84 12.00 7.21
C ASP A 128 -2.69 13.22 7.64
N ASP A 129 -2.25 14.42 7.29
CA ASP A 129 -2.92 15.68 7.64
C ASP A 129 -4.21 15.94 6.84
N SER A 130 -4.44 15.16 5.77
CA SER A 130 -5.70 15.20 5.01
C SER A 130 -6.82 14.39 5.67
N VAL A 131 -6.48 13.51 6.62
CA VAL A 131 -7.46 12.80 7.46
C VAL A 131 -7.88 13.73 8.60
N VAL A 132 -9.19 13.92 8.78
CA VAL A 132 -9.73 14.75 9.86
C VAL A 132 -9.57 14.02 11.21
N ALA A 133 -9.25 14.75 12.28
CA ALA A 133 -9.22 14.19 13.64
C ALA A 133 -10.55 13.51 14.01
N GLY A 134 -10.50 12.42 14.77
CA GLY A 134 -11.63 11.52 15.01
C GLY A 134 -11.95 10.56 13.85
N GLN A 135 -11.17 10.56 12.77
CA GLN A 135 -11.30 9.62 11.65
C GLN A 135 -10.02 8.83 11.42
N ALA A 136 -10.17 7.68 10.78
CA ALA A 136 -9.08 6.85 10.29
C ALA A 136 -9.37 6.41 8.86
N PHE A 137 -8.32 6.22 8.06
CA PHE A 137 -8.45 5.72 6.69
C PHE A 137 -7.60 4.46 6.46
N LEU A 138 -8.23 3.43 5.88
CA LEU A 138 -7.57 2.18 5.51
C LEU A 138 -8.04 1.71 4.13
N PRO A 139 -7.13 1.56 3.15
CA PRO A 139 -7.54 1.11 1.81
C PRO A 139 -8.10 -0.32 1.84
N MET A 140 -9.23 -0.54 1.16
CA MET A 140 -10.01 -1.80 1.21
C MET A 140 -9.30 -3.02 0.59
N HIS A 141 -8.21 -2.79 -0.14
CA HIS A 141 -7.61 -3.81 -1.03
C HIS A 141 -6.93 -4.95 -0.28
N TRP A 142 -6.53 -4.71 0.98
CA TRP A 142 -5.71 -5.62 1.74
C TRP A 142 -6.54 -6.75 2.36
N GLY A 143 -6.29 -7.97 1.88
CA GLY A 143 -6.88 -9.20 2.39
C GLY A 143 -5.82 -10.19 2.87
N ASP A 144 -6.28 -11.41 3.18
CA ASP A 144 -5.50 -12.40 3.95
C ASP A 144 -4.23 -12.89 3.25
N ARG A 145 -4.15 -12.63 1.95
CA ARG A 145 -2.94 -12.83 1.15
C ARG A 145 -1.76 -11.97 1.64
N PHE A 146 -2.02 -10.75 2.11
CA PHE A 146 -1.00 -9.74 2.42
C PHE A 146 -0.87 -9.46 3.92
N LEU A 147 -1.86 -9.81 4.72
CA LEU A 147 -1.89 -9.62 6.17
C LEU A 147 -2.67 -10.77 6.81
N LYS A 148 -2.78 -10.82 8.15
CA LYS A 148 -3.67 -11.77 8.83
C LYS A 148 -5.10 -11.21 8.91
N GLY A 149 -6.04 -11.78 8.15
CA GLY A 149 -7.41 -11.28 8.01
C GLY A 149 -7.61 -10.37 6.80
N GLY A 150 -8.46 -9.36 6.89
CA GLY A 150 -8.67 -8.42 5.78
C GLY A 150 -9.47 -7.21 6.20
N VAL A 151 -9.35 -6.09 5.50
CA VAL A 151 -9.97 -4.81 5.90
C VAL A 151 -11.48 -4.92 6.15
N ASN A 152 -12.17 -5.77 5.38
CA ASN A 152 -13.60 -5.98 5.56
C ASN A 152 -14.01 -6.61 6.90
N VAL A 153 -13.08 -7.23 7.66
CA VAL A 153 -13.37 -7.72 9.02
C VAL A 153 -13.80 -6.59 9.97
N LEU A 154 -13.37 -5.36 9.67
CA LEU A 154 -13.71 -4.17 10.44
C LEU A 154 -15.04 -3.55 10.03
N THR A 155 -15.61 -3.96 8.89
CA THR A 155 -16.81 -3.35 8.29
C THR A 155 -18.10 -4.02 8.72
N GLN A 156 -19.20 -3.27 8.71
CA GLN A 156 -20.49 -3.69 9.25
C GLN A 156 -21.44 -4.27 8.17
N PRO A 157 -22.39 -5.16 8.53
CA PRO A 157 -23.19 -5.91 7.57
C PRO A 157 -24.45 -5.18 7.08
N ALA A 158 -24.77 -3.98 7.58
CA ALA A 158 -25.94 -3.24 7.14
C ALA A 158 -25.81 -2.81 5.68
N PHE A 159 -26.96 -2.81 5.01
CA PHE A 159 -27.10 -2.49 3.60
C PHE A 159 -28.39 -1.69 3.39
N ASP A 160 -28.43 -0.97 2.27
CA ASP A 160 -29.64 -0.27 1.83
C ASP A 160 -30.76 -1.29 1.51
N PRO A 161 -31.96 -1.18 2.09
CA PRO A 161 -33.03 -2.17 1.91
C PRO A 161 -33.49 -2.33 0.46
N VAL A 162 -33.29 -1.33 -0.40
CA VAL A 162 -33.72 -1.36 -1.81
C VAL A 162 -32.64 -1.98 -2.70
N SER A 163 -31.47 -1.35 -2.77
CA SER A 163 -30.35 -1.72 -3.65
C SER A 163 -29.47 -2.83 -3.11
N LYS A 164 -29.57 -3.14 -1.81
CA LYS A 164 -28.70 -4.08 -1.09
C LYS A 164 -27.22 -3.66 -1.07
N GLN A 165 -26.92 -2.39 -1.30
CA GLN A 165 -25.55 -1.88 -1.22
C GLN A 165 -25.09 -1.79 0.25
N PRO A 166 -23.92 -2.35 0.61
CA PRO A 166 -23.44 -2.35 1.98
C PRO A 166 -22.84 -1.00 2.40
N GLU A 167 -23.03 -0.62 3.65
CA GLU A 167 -22.46 0.61 4.24
C GLU A 167 -21.01 0.37 4.72
N LEU A 168 -20.07 0.28 3.76
CA LEU A 168 -18.65 -0.05 3.99
C LEU A 168 -17.75 1.16 4.33
N LYS A 169 -18.33 2.37 4.37
CA LYS A 169 -17.58 3.65 4.52
C LYS A 169 -17.69 4.25 5.92
N HIS A 170 -18.36 3.54 6.82
CA HIS A 170 -18.52 3.96 8.20
C HIS A 170 -18.43 2.75 9.12
N SER A 171 -17.46 2.76 10.03
CA SER A 171 -17.36 1.77 11.11
C SER A 171 -16.71 2.44 12.31
N GLY A 172 -17.27 2.25 13.49
CA GLY A 172 -16.66 2.67 14.74
C GLY A 172 -15.47 1.78 15.04
N VAL A 173 -14.32 2.40 15.27
CA VAL A 173 -13.08 1.71 15.61
C VAL A 173 -12.36 2.38 16.78
N ARG A 174 -11.49 1.63 17.42
CA ARG A 174 -10.54 2.10 18.43
C ARG A 174 -9.17 1.54 18.11
N ILE A 175 -8.12 2.21 18.59
CA ILE A 175 -6.74 1.78 18.40
C ILE A 175 -6.09 1.47 19.75
N GLU A 176 -5.27 0.41 19.77
CA GLU A 176 -4.41 0.07 20.90
C GLU A 176 -2.99 -0.13 20.39
N LYS A 177 -1.99 0.45 21.06
CA LYS A 177 -0.57 0.25 20.70
C LYS A 177 -0.18 -1.22 20.91
N ALA A 178 0.37 -1.86 19.88
CA ALA A 178 0.77 -3.25 19.91
C ALA A 178 2.27 -3.36 20.22
N ARG A 179 2.63 -3.92 21.38
CA ARG A 179 4.03 -4.16 21.77
C ARG A 179 4.49 -5.53 21.30
N LEU A 180 5.14 -5.58 20.15
CA LEU A 180 5.74 -6.79 19.57
C LEU A 180 7.25 -6.58 19.45
N PRO A 181 8.04 -6.76 20.53
CA PRO A 181 9.45 -6.39 20.55
C PRO A 181 10.31 -7.25 19.62
N TRP A 182 9.89 -8.48 19.32
CA TRP A 182 10.60 -9.33 18.38
C TRP A 182 10.08 -9.06 16.95
N GLN A 183 10.98 -8.57 16.10
CA GLN A 183 10.67 -8.15 14.73
C GLN A 183 11.33 -9.06 13.70
N PHE A 184 10.70 -9.21 12.55
CA PHE A 184 11.18 -10.02 11.45
C PHE A 184 11.03 -9.27 10.13
N PHE A 185 12.08 -9.30 9.32
CA PHE A 185 12.09 -8.78 7.96
C PHE A 185 12.74 -9.79 7.04
N ALA A 186 12.11 -10.09 5.92
CA ALA A 186 12.73 -10.84 4.83
C ALA A 186 12.50 -10.17 3.48
N LEU A 187 13.48 -10.32 2.60
CA LEU A 187 13.41 -9.95 1.20
C LEU A 187 13.96 -11.12 0.38
N ILE A 188 13.26 -11.53 -0.67
CA ILE A 188 13.76 -12.54 -1.62
C ILE A 188 13.40 -12.14 -3.05
N GLU A 189 14.43 -11.98 -3.87
CA GLU A 189 14.27 -11.75 -5.31
C GLU A 189 13.82 -13.02 -6.04
N GLY A 190 13.02 -12.87 -7.09
CA GLY A 190 12.75 -13.94 -8.03
C GLY A 190 11.26 -14.15 -8.27
N ASN A 191 10.81 -15.41 -8.30
CA ASN A 191 9.40 -15.72 -8.52
C ASN A 191 8.57 -15.41 -7.27
N VAL A 192 8.15 -14.16 -7.16
CA VAL A 192 7.44 -13.63 -5.99
C VAL A 192 6.15 -14.37 -5.67
N GLN A 193 5.49 -14.95 -6.67
CA GLN A 193 4.25 -15.73 -6.45
C GLN A 193 4.57 -17.05 -5.75
N GLN A 194 5.56 -17.78 -6.27
CA GLN A 194 6.03 -19.02 -5.68
C GLN A 194 6.59 -18.82 -4.26
N HIS A 195 7.36 -17.75 -4.05
CA HIS A 195 7.86 -17.42 -2.71
C HIS A 195 6.70 -17.10 -1.75
N MET A 196 5.71 -16.32 -2.19
CA MET A 196 4.56 -15.97 -1.37
C MET A 196 3.74 -17.21 -0.99
N GLU A 197 3.44 -18.10 -1.94
CA GLU A 197 2.70 -19.35 -1.69
C GLU A 197 3.42 -20.26 -0.69
N ARG A 198 4.75 -20.36 -0.78
CA ARG A 198 5.56 -21.21 0.12
C ARG A 198 5.73 -20.60 1.52
N LEU A 199 5.91 -19.28 1.62
CA LEU A 199 6.18 -18.61 2.90
C LEU A 199 4.91 -18.25 3.68
N ARG A 200 3.79 -17.97 3.02
CA ARG A 200 2.56 -17.49 3.67
C ARG A 200 2.06 -18.42 4.79
N PRO A 201 2.07 -19.76 4.65
CA PRO A 201 1.65 -20.65 5.72
C PRO A 201 2.56 -20.59 6.95
N LEU A 202 3.89 -20.49 6.76
CA LEU A 202 4.84 -20.37 7.88
C LEU A 202 4.68 -19.05 8.63
N CYS A 203 4.28 -18.00 7.90
CA CYS A 203 4.07 -16.68 8.49
C CYS A 203 2.83 -16.60 9.41
N GLU A 204 1.96 -17.61 9.42
CA GLU A 204 0.83 -17.68 10.37
C GLU A 204 1.27 -17.77 11.83
N ALA A 205 2.49 -18.27 12.07
CA ALA A 205 3.05 -18.34 13.42
C ALA A 205 3.36 -16.97 14.03
N PHE A 206 3.43 -15.90 13.22
CA PHE A 206 3.66 -14.56 13.73
C PHE A 206 2.36 -13.89 14.20
N THR A 207 2.49 -12.97 15.16
CA THR A 207 1.35 -12.19 15.67
C THR A 207 0.91 -11.15 14.64
N TYR A 208 1.88 -10.44 14.05
CA TYR A 208 1.70 -9.49 12.96
C TYR A 208 2.35 -10.01 11.68
N LEU A 209 1.72 -9.73 10.54
CA LEU A 209 2.24 -10.05 9.21
C LEU A 209 1.83 -8.96 8.21
N SER A 210 2.80 -8.56 7.40
CA SER A 210 2.65 -7.75 6.20
C SER A 210 3.52 -8.37 5.10
N MET A 211 2.89 -8.80 4.02
CA MET A 211 3.55 -9.29 2.82
C MET A 211 3.29 -8.32 1.69
N GLY A 212 4.35 -7.88 1.02
CA GLY A 212 4.28 -6.93 -0.08
C GLY A 212 5.32 -7.27 -1.14
N LEU A 213 5.30 -6.53 -2.23
CA LEU A 213 6.26 -6.69 -3.31
C LEU A 213 7.10 -5.42 -3.47
N ILE A 214 8.30 -5.57 -4.00
CA ILE A 214 9.14 -4.45 -4.38
C ILE A 214 9.91 -4.76 -5.67
N GLY A 215 10.34 -3.72 -6.36
CA GLY A 215 11.12 -3.83 -7.58
C GLY A 215 10.28 -3.70 -8.84
N ARG A 216 10.97 -3.72 -9.99
CA ARG A 216 10.39 -3.56 -11.32
C ARG A 216 10.83 -4.71 -12.21
N GLU A 217 12.00 -4.58 -12.85
CA GLU A 217 12.58 -5.62 -13.70
C GLU A 217 12.99 -6.85 -12.90
N ARG A 218 13.44 -6.65 -11.66
CA ARG A 218 13.68 -7.70 -10.69
C ARG A 218 12.70 -7.54 -9.54
N PRO A 219 11.62 -8.33 -9.50
CA PRO A 219 10.68 -8.29 -8.39
C PRO A 219 11.23 -9.08 -7.20
N ALA A 220 10.94 -8.60 -6.00
CA ALA A 220 11.19 -9.32 -4.76
C ALA A 220 9.94 -9.33 -3.88
N LEU A 221 9.78 -10.42 -3.14
CA LEU A 221 8.83 -10.53 -2.05
C LEU A 221 9.44 -9.88 -0.82
N VAL A 222 8.66 -9.07 -0.11
CA VAL A 222 9.00 -8.49 1.19
C VAL A 222 8.05 -9.05 2.22
N VAL A 223 8.59 -9.53 3.33
CA VAL A 223 7.83 -10.01 4.48
C VAL A 223 8.25 -9.21 5.70
N ARG A 224 7.29 -8.58 6.36
CA ARG A 224 7.44 -7.98 7.68
C ARG A 224 6.55 -8.75 8.64
N ALA A 225 7.11 -9.17 9.75
CA ALA A 225 6.35 -9.87 10.77
C ALA A 225 6.85 -9.49 12.16
N ALA A 226 6.01 -9.70 13.16
CA ALA A 226 6.39 -9.42 14.53
C ALA A 226 5.63 -10.31 15.51
N SER A 227 6.25 -10.55 16.66
CA SER A 227 5.69 -11.36 17.75
C SER A 227 6.10 -10.80 19.10
N THR A 228 5.36 -11.19 20.14
CA THR A 228 5.72 -10.87 21.53
C THR A 228 7.05 -11.52 21.92
N GLU A 229 7.25 -12.76 21.47
CA GLU A 229 8.44 -13.57 21.73
C GLU A 229 9.00 -14.12 20.41
N ALA A 230 10.26 -14.56 20.44
CA ALA A 230 10.88 -15.20 19.30
C ALA A 230 10.15 -16.53 18.97
N PRO A 231 9.91 -16.84 17.69
CA PRO A 231 9.39 -18.14 17.30
C PRO A 231 10.43 -19.23 17.53
N ASP A 232 9.97 -20.48 17.42
CA ASP A 232 10.84 -21.65 17.44
C ASP A 232 11.95 -21.57 16.37
N SER A 233 13.16 -22.01 16.71
CA SER A 233 14.31 -21.96 15.82
C SER A 233 14.12 -22.81 14.56
N THR A 234 13.34 -23.90 14.63
CA THR A 234 13.00 -24.74 13.48
C THR A 234 12.16 -23.98 12.45
N LEU A 235 11.27 -23.08 12.90
CA LEU A 235 10.52 -22.21 12.00
C LEU A 235 11.47 -21.29 11.22
N LEU A 236 12.42 -20.66 11.92
CA LEU A 236 13.40 -19.78 11.28
C LEU A 236 14.31 -20.52 10.30
N GLN A 237 14.75 -21.73 10.64
CA GLN A 237 15.53 -22.59 9.74
C GLN A 237 14.73 -22.96 8.47
N HIS A 238 13.45 -23.31 8.63
CA HIS A 238 12.59 -23.61 7.48
C HIS A 238 12.41 -22.37 6.59
N ILE A 239 12.20 -21.20 7.18
CA ILE A 239 12.17 -19.93 6.44
C ILE A 239 13.50 -19.68 5.72
N ASP A 240 14.63 -19.89 6.38
CA ASP A 240 15.95 -19.72 5.78
C ASP A 240 16.14 -20.62 4.54
N SER A 241 15.74 -21.90 4.60
CA SER A 241 15.77 -22.79 3.43
C SER A 241 14.83 -22.33 2.30
N LEU A 242 13.64 -21.81 2.61
CA LEU A 242 12.73 -21.28 1.58
C LEU A 242 13.25 -19.99 0.92
N LEU A 243 14.07 -19.23 1.64
CA LEU A 243 14.75 -18.02 1.15
C LEU A 243 16.09 -18.33 0.48
N ASN A 244 16.53 -19.60 0.46
CA ASN A 244 17.89 -20.02 0.10
C ASN A 244 18.91 -19.20 0.90
N LEU A 245 18.94 -19.35 2.22
CA LEU A 245 19.87 -18.68 3.14
C LEU A 245 20.68 -19.66 4.00
N ASP A 246 20.53 -20.95 3.73
CA ASP A 246 21.15 -22.07 4.43
C ASP A 246 22.49 -22.53 3.81
N ASP A 247 22.73 -22.25 2.53
CA ASP A 247 23.98 -22.58 1.84
C ASP A 247 24.41 -21.49 0.83
N GLY A 248 25.69 -21.44 0.45
CA GLY A 248 26.25 -20.54 -0.57
C GLY A 248 26.82 -19.22 -0.03
N PRO A 249 26.88 -18.13 -0.83
CA PRO A 249 27.53 -16.86 -0.45
C PRO A 249 26.63 -16.04 0.49
N VAL A 250 26.36 -16.58 1.68
CA VAL A 250 25.52 -15.98 2.72
C VAL A 250 26.39 -15.46 3.85
N MET A 251 26.21 -14.19 4.18
CA MET A 251 26.73 -13.61 5.42
C MET A 251 25.75 -13.89 6.54
N ALA A 252 26.20 -14.47 7.65
CA ALA A 252 25.36 -14.84 8.79
C ALA A 252 25.88 -14.25 10.12
N TYR A 253 24.94 -13.91 11.00
CA TYR A 253 25.18 -13.53 12.39
C TYR A 253 24.06 -14.10 13.25
N ASP A 254 24.42 -14.70 14.37
CA ASP A 254 23.48 -15.27 15.35
C ASP A 254 23.87 -14.86 16.75
N ASP A 255 22.89 -14.36 17.51
CA ASP A 255 22.97 -14.14 18.95
C ASP A 255 21.75 -14.81 19.60
N PRO A 256 21.87 -16.10 19.96
CA PRO A 256 20.78 -16.86 20.58
C PRO A 256 20.31 -16.28 21.91
N LYS A 257 21.20 -15.60 22.66
CA LYS A 257 20.86 -15.01 23.96
C LYS A 257 19.87 -13.86 23.80
N ARG A 258 19.95 -13.14 22.69
CA ARG A 258 19.03 -12.03 22.34
C ARG A 258 17.96 -12.44 21.34
N SER A 259 17.93 -13.71 20.94
CA SER A 259 17.07 -14.24 19.86
C SER A 259 17.20 -13.44 18.55
N ILE A 260 18.42 -13.00 18.25
CA ILE A 260 18.74 -12.27 17.02
C ILE A 260 19.40 -13.22 16.03
N GLY A 261 18.98 -13.14 14.78
CA GLY A 261 19.65 -13.79 13.67
C GLY A 261 19.57 -12.92 12.42
N LYS A 262 20.67 -12.78 11.68
CA LYS A 262 20.73 -12.01 10.44
C LYS A 262 21.44 -12.79 9.36
N ARG A 263 20.90 -12.79 8.15
CA ARG A 263 21.41 -13.51 6.97
C ARG A 263 21.24 -12.61 5.75
N VAL A 264 22.28 -12.45 4.95
CA VAL A 264 22.25 -11.68 3.70
C VAL A 264 22.99 -12.47 2.63
N ARG A 265 22.30 -12.82 1.55
CA ARG A 265 22.89 -13.50 0.38
C ARG A 265 23.40 -12.48 -0.61
N ILE A 266 24.64 -12.66 -1.06
CA ILE A 266 25.29 -11.80 -2.04
C ILE A 266 25.75 -12.64 -3.23
N ASP A 267 25.04 -12.54 -4.35
CA ASP A 267 25.41 -13.20 -5.60
C ASP A 267 25.94 -12.16 -6.57
N ASN A 268 27.11 -12.39 -7.17
CA ASN A 268 27.71 -11.49 -8.16
C ASN A 268 27.79 -10.01 -7.72
N GLY A 269 28.09 -9.76 -6.43
CA GLY A 269 28.27 -8.40 -5.90
C GLY A 269 26.98 -7.64 -5.58
N ARG A 270 25.81 -8.31 -5.61
CA ARG A 270 24.50 -7.73 -5.31
C ARG A 270 23.72 -8.59 -4.33
N ILE A 271 22.85 -7.96 -3.56
CA ILE A 271 21.95 -8.67 -2.64
C ILE A 271 20.90 -9.43 -3.46
N THR A 272 20.59 -10.67 -3.07
CA THR A 272 19.49 -11.47 -3.67
C THR A 272 18.47 -11.92 -2.64
N ALA A 273 18.89 -12.06 -1.38
CA ALA A 273 18.02 -12.41 -0.26
C ALA A 273 18.50 -11.78 1.05
N ILE A 274 17.56 -11.39 1.92
CA ILE A 274 17.80 -10.84 3.25
C ILE A 274 16.85 -11.54 4.22
N ARG A 275 17.34 -11.88 5.41
CA ARG A 275 16.50 -12.22 6.57
C ARG A 275 17.10 -11.62 7.83
N LEU A 276 16.33 -10.76 8.49
CA LEU A 276 16.61 -10.15 9.78
C LEU A 276 15.56 -10.63 10.79
N ALA A 277 15.99 -11.20 11.90
CA ALA A 277 15.13 -11.77 12.93
C ALA A 277 15.55 -11.22 14.31
N GLY A 278 14.57 -10.83 15.13
CA GLY A 278 14.73 -10.17 16.42
C GLY A 278 15.07 -8.68 16.30
N GLU A 279 16.01 -8.32 15.43
CA GLU A 279 16.50 -6.96 15.22
C GLU A 279 16.50 -6.64 13.72
N THR A 280 15.74 -5.61 13.30
CA THR A 280 15.45 -5.31 11.88
C THR A 280 15.76 -3.86 11.48
N LEU A 281 16.53 -3.11 12.27
CA LEU A 281 16.85 -1.70 12.04
C LEU A 281 17.51 -1.48 10.66
N ALA A 282 18.29 -2.46 10.20
CA ALA A 282 18.97 -2.42 8.91
C ALA A 282 18.06 -2.65 7.68
N GLN A 283 16.79 -3.02 7.86
CA GLN A 283 15.90 -3.45 6.76
C GLN A 283 15.81 -2.41 5.63
N HIS A 284 15.75 -1.12 5.97
CA HIS A 284 15.49 -0.06 5.01
C HIS A 284 16.68 0.18 4.10
N TRP A 285 17.88 0.35 4.65
CA TRP A 285 19.06 0.62 3.82
C TRP A 285 19.54 -0.63 3.08
N LEU A 286 19.36 -1.84 3.63
CA LEU A 286 19.62 -3.08 2.89
C LEU A 286 18.65 -3.24 1.69
N GLN A 287 17.38 -2.87 1.87
CA GLN A 287 16.42 -2.83 0.76
C GLN A 287 16.82 -1.79 -0.30
N THR A 288 17.37 -0.65 0.11
CA THR A 288 17.92 0.35 -0.82
C THR A 288 19.11 -0.19 -1.60
N LEU A 289 20.06 -0.87 -0.95
CA LEU A 289 21.19 -1.51 -1.64
C LEU A 289 20.74 -2.58 -2.64
N TRP A 290 19.69 -3.33 -2.31
CA TRP A 290 19.07 -4.27 -3.24
C TRP A 290 18.47 -3.57 -4.48
N LEU A 291 17.76 -2.46 -4.28
CA LEU A 291 17.21 -1.65 -5.39
C LEU A 291 18.30 -1.05 -6.27
N GLU A 292 19.40 -0.60 -5.67
CA GLU A 292 20.56 0.01 -6.33
C GLU A 292 21.52 -1.01 -6.95
N GLU A 293 21.29 -2.31 -6.74
CA GLU A 293 22.13 -3.41 -7.25
C GLU A 293 23.60 -3.36 -6.81
N ARG A 294 23.87 -2.73 -5.66
CA ARG A 294 25.25 -2.53 -5.23
C ARG A 294 25.52 -3.12 -3.85
N VAL A 295 26.65 -3.80 -3.76
CA VAL A 295 27.34 -4.07 -2.52
C VAL A 295 28.83 -3.90 -2.77
N ASP A 296 29.35 -2.72 -2.44
CA ASP A 296 30.79 -2.50 -2.48
C ASP A 296 31.50 -3.25 -1.36
N THR A 297 32.82 -3.43 -1.51
CA THR A 297 33.64 -4.16 -0.53
C THR A 297 33.65 -3.48 0.84
N ALA A 298 33.50 -2.16 0.90
CA ALA A 298 33.55 -1.39 2.14
C ALA A 298 32.27 -1.58 2.99
N LEU A 299 31.11 -1.77 2.34
CA LEU A 299 29.82 -1.97 2.98
C LEU A 299 29.61 -3.40 3.47
N ARG A 300 30.27 -4.41 2.88
CA ARG A 300 30.09 -5.82 3.26
C ARG A 300 30.19 -6.06 4.76
N ARG A 301 31.18 -5.47 5.43
CA ARG A 301 31.40 -5.62 6.89
C ARG A 301 30.25 -5.07 7.75
N TRP A 302 29.39 -4.23 7.20
CA TRP A 302 28.31 -3.55 7.90
C TRP A 302 26.93 -4.14 7.64
N LEU A 303 26.77 -5.07 6.69
CA LEU A 303 25.46 -5.59 6.28
C LEU A 303 24.67 -6.28 7.42
N LEU A 304 25.37 -6.77 8.45
CA LEU A 304 24.76 -7.40 9.62
C LEU A 304 24.75 -6.48 10.86
N ALA A 305 25.27 -5.26 10.75
CA ALA A 305 25.30 -4.30 11.85
C ALA A 305 23.88 -3.75 12.13
N PRO A 306 23.54 -3.47 13.40
CA PRO A 306 22.26 -2.87 13.77
C PRO A 306 22.31 -1.35 13.50
N LEU A 307 22.30 -0.97 12.22
CA LEU A 307 22.34 0.44 11.77
C LEU A 307 21.05 0.80 11.05
N SER A 308 20.50 1.97 11.34
CA SER A 308 19.30 2.52 10.67
C SER A 308 19.59 3.09 9.29
N SER A 309 20.84 3.46 9.02
CA SER A 309 21.30 3.98 7.73
C SER A 309 22.57 3.29 7.26
N GLU A 310 22.86 3.49 5.98
CA GLU A 310 24.12 3.08 5.38
C GLU A 310 25.31 3.80 6.08
N PRO A 311 26.34 3.07 6.51
CA PRO A 311 27.53 3.67 7.13
C PRO A 311 28.16 4.74 6.24
N GLY A 312 28.48 5.90 6.81
CA GLY A 312 29.06 7.03 6.08
C GLY A 312 28.04 7.89 5.32
N LYS A 313 26.75 7.51 5.33
CA LYS A 313 25.65 8.39 4.94
C LYS A 313 24.85 8.78 6.16
N ASP A 314 24.62 10.08 6.32
CA ASP A 314 23.82 10.59 7.42
C ASP A 314 22.35 10.20 7.19
N SER A 315 21.72 9.69 8.25
CA SER A 315 20.37 9.11 8.24
C SER A 315 19.23 10.14 8.08
N THR A 316 19.58 11.41 7.87
CA THR A 316 18.67 12.55 7.90
C THR A 316 17.95 12.82 6.58
N LEU A 317 18.33 12.17 5.48
CA LEU A 317 17.61 12.29 4.21
C LEU A 317 16.44 11.30 4.16
N PRO A 318 15.19 11.78 4.11
CA PRO A 318 14.02 10.92 3.95
C PRO A 318 14.16 10.08 2.67
N ARG A 319 13.65 8.84 2.71
CA ARG A 319 13.56 7.97 1.53
C ARG A 319 12.90 8.76 0.40
N ASP A 320 13.53 8.79 -0.76
CA ASP A 320 12.96 9.47 -1.91
C ASP A 320 11.69 8.73 -2.37
N LYS A 321 10.54 9.32 -2.03
CA LYS A 321 9.22 8.76 -2.29
C LYS A 321 8.99 8.71 -3.80
N THR A 322 8.48 7.58 -4.31
CA THR A 322 7.98 7.57 -5.69
C THR A 322 6.76 8.47 -5.76
N LEU A 323 6.86 9.56 -6.52
CA LEU A 323 5.76 10.51 -6.72
C LEU A 323 4.92 10.13 -7.94
N CYS A 324 5.54 9.57 -8.99
CA CYS A 324 4.84 9.08 -10.18
C CYS A 324 5.31 7.66 -10.58
N ASN A 325 4.59 6.63 -10.14
CA ASN A 325 4.88 5.22 -10.52
C ASN A 325 4.73 4.94 -12.02
N CYS A 326 3.81 5.63 -12.71
CA CYS A 326 3.63 5.47 -14.16
C CYS A 326 4.94 5.72 -14.91
N MET A 327 5.64 6.80 -14.56
CA MET A 327 6.88 7.22 -15.23
C MET A 327 8.14 6.97 -14.40
N ASN A 328 8.02 6.32 -13.23
CA ASN A 328 9.12 6.06 -12.29
C ASN A 328 9.82 7.34 -11.81
N VAL A 329 9.05 8.41 -11.56
CA VAL A 329 9.61 9.68 -11.12
C VAL A 329 9.49 9.80 -9.61
N SER A 330 10.61 10.12 -8.98
CA SER A 330 10.70 10.32 -7.54
C SER A 330 10.35 11.75 -7.13
N GLN A 331 10.05 11.95 -5.84
CA GLN A 331 9.73 13.25 -5.30
C GLN A 331 10.93 14.19 -5.38
N SER A 332 12.15 13.70 -5.09
CA SER A 332 13.37 14.51 -5.16
C SER A 332 13.66 14.99 -6.59
N ALA A 333 13.41 14.16 -7.61
CA ALA A 333 13.56 14.55 -9.01
C ALA A 333 12.61 15.70 -9.39
N VAL A 334 11.39 15.68 -8.85
CA VAL A 334 10.42 16.76 -9.02
C VAL A 334 10.85 18.00 -8.24
N VAL A 335 11.23 17.87 -6.97
CA VAL A 335 11.69 18.99 -6.13
C VAL A 335 12.90 19.68 -6.75
N SER A 336 13.91 18.92 -7.19
CA SER A 336 15.07 19.44 -7.92
C SER A 336 14.70 20.13 -9.24
N GLY A 337 13.61 19.71 -9.88
CA GLY A 337 13.04 20.44 -11.01
C GLY A 337 12.42 21.78 -10.60
N ILE A 338 11.62 21.78 -9.52
CA ILE A 338 10.96 22.99 -8.99
C ILE A 338 12.01 24.02 -8.54
N GLU A 339 13.05 23.59 -7.84
CA GLU A 339 14.17 24.44 -7.40
C GLU A 339 14.94 25.08 -8.57
N ARG A 340 14.91 24.44 -9.75
CA ARG A 340 15.45 25.00 -11.00
C ARG A 340 14.45 25.93 -11.73
N GLY A 341 13.31 26.24 -11.12
CA GLY A 341 12.28 27.11 -11.67
C GLY A 341 11.32 26.44 -12.65
N LEU A 342 11.24 25.10 -12.67
CA LEU A 342 10.34 24.39 -13.58
C LEU A 342 8.88 24.45 -13.10
N ASP A 343 7.97 24.85 -14.00
CA ASP A 343 6.54 24.76 -13.78
C ASP A 343 5.98 23.33 -14.02
N LEU A 344 4.70 23.11 -13.74
CA LEU A 344 4.04 21.81 -13.93
C LEU A 344 4.15 21.27 -15.37
N ASN A 345 4.05 22.13 -16.38
CA ASN A 345 4.10 21.71 -17.78
C ASN A 345 5.54 21.34 -18.19
N GLN A 346 6.53 22.09 -17.71
CA GLN A 346 7.94 21.78 -17.92
C GLN A 346 8.35 20.48 -17.20
N LEU A 347 7.87 20.26 -15.96
CA LEU A 347 8.05 18.98 -15.24
C LEU A 347 7.42 17.80 -15.98
N LYS A 348 6.22 17.99 -16.55
CA LYS A 348 5.56 16.98 -17.40
C LYS A 348 6.40 16.64 -18.63
N THR A 349 6.94 17.65 -19.32
CA THR A 349 7.76 17.45 -20.51
C THR A 349 9.10 16.80 -20.20
N GLN A 350 9.80 17.23 -19.14
CA GLN A 350 11.15 16.75 -18.83
C GLN A 350 11.16 15.40 -18.10
N LEU A 351 10.27 15.20 -17.13
CA LEU A 351 10.25 14.00 -16.30
C LEU A 351 9.15 13.01 -16.73
N GLY A 352 8.22 13.43 -17.60
CA GLY A 352 7.05 12.63 -17.98
C GLY A 352 5.97 12.54 -16.90
N CYS A 353 6.25 12.94 -15.65
CA CYS A 353 5.30 12.82 -14.54
C CYS A 353 3.96 13.52 -14.85
N GLY A 354 2.83 12.93 -14.46
CA GLY A 354 1.52 13.55 -14.64
C GLY A 354 0.96 13.55 -16.07
N THR A 355 1.60 12.86 -17.02
CA THR A 355 1.12 12.75 -18.42
C THR A 355 0.22 11.53 -18.68
N GLN A 356 0.39 10.46 -17.90
CA GLN A 356 -0.34 9.20 -18.09
C GLN A 356 -1.68 9.17 -17.33
N CYS A 357 -1.65 8.99 -16.01
CA CYS A 357 -2.87 8.89 -15.20
C CYS A 357 -3.24 10.20 -14.47
N GLY A 358 -2.37 11.23 -14.52
CA GLY A 358 -2.58 12.53 -13.87
C GLY A 358 -2.59 12.53 -12.32
N SER A 359 -2.59 11.37 -11.66
CA SER A 359 -2.77 11.26 -10.21
C SER A 359 -1.71 11.94 -9.34
N CYS A 360 -0.49 12.12 -9.84
CA CYS A 360 0.58 12.77 -9.11
C CYS A 360 0.51 14.31 -9.23
N VAL A 361 -0.32 14.85 -10.14
CA VAL A 361 -0.44 16.29 -10.40
C VAL A 361 -0.88 17.09 -9.17
N PRO A 362 -1.86 16.66 -8.34
CA PRO A 362 -2.23 17.41 -7.15
C PRO A 362 -1.08 17.51 -6.13
N GLU A 363 -0.26 16.47 -5.99
CA GLU A 363 0.91 16.49 -5.11
C GLU A 363 2.02 17.38 -5.66
N ILE A 364 2.30 17.33 -6.98
CA ILE A 364 3.24 18.25 -7.65
C ILE A 364 2.82 19.71 -7.43
N LYS A 365 1.53 20.01 -7.60
CA LYS A 365 1.02 21.38 -7.36
C LYS A 365 1.22 21.83 -5.92
N ARG A 366 1.02 20.94 -4.93
CA ARG A 366 1.30 21.25 -3.53
C ARG A 366 2.79 21.53 -3.30
N LEU A 367 3.69 20.74 -3.88
CA LEU A 367 5.13 20.97 -3.79
C LEU A 367 5.55 22.30 -4.43
N ILE A 368 5.02 22.64 -5.61
CA ILE A 368 5.27 23.93 -6.26
C ILE A 368 4.81 25.09 -5.36
N ASN A 369 3.59 25.00 -4.82
CA ASN A 369 3.04 26.04 -3.96
C ASN A 369 3.81 26.17 -2.64
N ALA A 370 4.35 25.08 -2.09
CA ALA A 370 5.15 25.12 -0.87
C ALA A 370 6.44 25.91 -1.07
N VAL A 371 7.13 25.74 -2.21
CA VAL A 371 8.35 26.48 -2.53
C VAL A 371 8.06 27.97 -2.79
N ALA A 372 6.96 28.28 -3.48
CA ALA A 372 6.56 29.65 -3.81
C ALA A 372 6.14 30.51 -2.60
N VAL A 373 5.89 29.90 -1.43
CA VAL A 373 5.54 30.61 -0.18
C VAL A 373 6.78 30.88 0.69
N THR A 374 7.90 30.22 0.40
CA THR A 374 9.18 30.37 1.10
C THR A 374 10.13 31.40 0.47
N GLU A 375 9.83 31.90 -0.73
CA GLU A 375 10.43 33.10 -1.34
C GLU A 375 9.57 34.34 -1.03
#